data_AF-A0AAE2CUV1-F1
#
_entry.id   AF-A0AAE2CUV1-F1
#
_cell.length_a   1.000
_cell.length_b   1.000
_cell.length_c   1.000
_cell.angle_alpha   90.00
_cell.angle_beta   90.00
_cell.angle_gamma   90.00
#
_symmetry.space_group_name_H-M   'P 1'
#
loop_
_entity.id
_entity.type
_entity.pdbx_description
1 polymer ?
#
loop_
_entity_poly.entity_id
_entity_poly.type
_entity_poly.pdbx_seq_one_letter_code
_entity_poly.pdbx_strand_id
1 'polypeptide(L)'
;MDPQSEVHVSENRELDGSSEVRNGNVSGRIEAFNGLAEGHNFSGDLKSKRVHYADLPSFKISELTKLGNLENASSHSLFSAVNRILDECIEKSNQDIPQRVASVLKLVVQEIEQRVSKQADNMKKQSNMYKSREDRYHTKIRALETLATGTTEENKVVMNQLQQMKIEKTKIEEKKKLEEQDSIKLRKEKAICENKVLSLNEELNLAKKSYKENLFHLEAKAEESKEKLQKKILELESLLTDSRKKIKELEDFSESKFVRWKRKEQEYRHFIDSQFGSLQELRLTSESIKQEVSKINNTYAEEFYHFGLNLQGLIDAAQNYHSVLEENRKLYNEVQDLKGNIRVYCRIRPFLSGQNGRQTTIQYISDNGELVVINPSKPGKDSHRLFKFNKVFGPAATQEDVFRDTQPLIRSVLDGYNVCIFAYGQTGSGKTYTMSGPNASSVADWGVNYRALNDLFNISQNDIAPLHMRLGFKWLKYIMNKCETYSALTVLRRDILSELLC
;
A
#
# COMPACT_ATOMS: atom_id res chain seq x y z
N MET A 1 -25.15 -7.21 32.12
CA MET A 1 -24.95 -5.95 32.89
C MET A 1 -24.74 -4.85 31.87
N ASP A 2 -25.55 -3.80 31.72
CA ASP A 2 -26.77 -3.34 32.44
C ASP A 2 -26.65 -3.20 33.97
N PRO A 3 -27.20 -2.14 34.61
CA PRO A 3 -28.45 -1.41 34.29
C PRO A 3 -28.25 -0.21 33.32
N GLN A 4 -29.25 0.43 32.67
CA GLN A 4 -30.53 1.04 33.13
C GLN A 4 -30.33 2.21 34.14
N SER A 5 -31.21 3.21 34.31
CA SER A 5 -32.53 3.58 33.72
C SER A 5 -32.49 5.09 33.28
N GLU A 6 -33.50 5.97 33.20
CA GLU A 6 -34.97 6.04 33.46
C GLU A 6 -35.52 7.21 32.57
N VAL A 7 -36.48 7.05 31.65
CA VAL A 7 -37.96 7.07 31.76
C VAL A 7 -38.62 8.41 32.15
N HIS A 8 -39.48 8.95 31.27
CA HIS A 8 -40.86 9.50 31.45
C HIS A 8 -41.27 10.26 30.13
N VAL A 9 -42.46 10.17 29.50
CA VAL A 9 -43.89 10.27 29.92
C VAL A 9 -44.29 11.72 30.26
N SER A 10 -45.41 12.34 29.86
CA SER A 10 -46.55 12.03 28.94
C SER A 10 -46.62 13.11 27.81
N GLU A 11 -47.68 13.54 27.09
CA GLU A 11 -49.15 13.29 26.94
C GLU A 11 -49.53 13.75 25.48
N ASN A 12 -50.40 13.16 24.64
CA ASN A 12 -51.86 12.88 24.64
C ASN A 12 -52.79 14.10 24.36
N ARG A 13 -53.95 13.86 23.70
CA ARG A 13 -55.11 14.76 23.37
C ARG A 13 -55.06 15.68 22.13
N GLU A 14 -56.20 16.04 21.48
CA GLU A 14 -57.49 15.36 21.17
C GLU A 14 -58.38 16.29 20.27
N LEU A 15 -59.22 15.70 19.38
CA LEU A 15 -60.48 16.27 18.78
C LEU A 15 -60.36 17.60 17.98
N ASP A 16 -61.33 18.11 17.21
CA ASP A 16 -62.55 17.63 16.51
C ASP A 16 -62.60 18.44 15.18
N GLY A 17 -63.42 18.26 14.13
CA GLY A 17 -64.65 17.52 13.89
C GLY A 17 -65.30 18.05 12.59
N SER A 18 -66.30 17.30 12.07
CA SER A 18 -67.62 17.76 11.54
C SER A 18 -67.80 19.08 10.73
N SER A 19 -68.71 19.20 9.74
CA SER A 19 -69.58 18.25 8.99
C SER A 19 -70.55 19.03 8.06
N GLU A 20 -70.97 18.45 6.92
CA GLU A 20 -72.37 18.54 6.37
C GLU A 20 -72.97 19.93 5.96
N VAL A 21 -74.11 20.13 5.25
CA VAL A 21 -74.91 19.39 4.22
C VAL A 21 -75.98 20.37 3.59
N ARG A 22 -76.70 19.95 2.53
CA ARG A 22 -77.95 20.56 1.93
C ARG A 22 -77.77 21.86 1.11
N ASN A 23 -78.73 22.29 0.28
CA ASN A 23 -79.69 21.68 -0.69
C ASN A 23 -80.73 22.75 -1.09
N GLY A 24 -81.32 22.63 -2.28
CA GLY A 24 -82.79 22.81 -2.41
C GLY A 24 -83.32 23.95 -3.29
N ASN A 25 -84.09 23.52 -4.32
CA ASN A 25 -85.30 24.12 -4.90
C ASN A 25 -85.23 25.55 -5.50
N VAL A 26 -85.68 25.88 -6.73
CA VAL A 26 -86.73 25.37 -7.64
C VAL A 26 -88.17 25.76 -7.26
N SER A 27 -88.76 26.69 -8.05
CA SER A 27 -90.19 26.88 -8.42
C SER A 27 -90.45 28.38 -8.70
N GLY A 28 -91.26 28.81 -9.67
CA GLY A 28 -91.93 28.09 -10.76
C GLY A 28 -93.15 28.85 -11.34
N ARG A 29 -93.44 28.64 -12.65
CA ARG A 29 -94.62 29.05 -13.44
C ARG A 29 -94.92 30.58 -13.55
N ILE A 30 -95.22 31.18 -14.71
CA ILE A 30 -96.05 30.87 -15.91
C ILE A 30 -97.52 31.33 -15.78
N GLU A 31 -97.82 32.38 -16.55
CA GLU A 31 -99.02 32.78 -17.33
C GLU A 31 -100.43 32.26 -16.95
N ALA A 32 -101.38 33.21 -16.82
CA ALA A 32 -102.81 33.08 -17.12
C ALA A 32 -103.47 34.49 -17.17
N PHE A 33 -104.61 34.75 -17.83
CA PHE A 33 -105.08 34.37 -19.17
C PHE A 33 -106.20 35.37 -19.61
N ASN A 34 -106.83 35.18 -20.78
CA ASN A 34 -107.92 36.03 -21.29
C ASN A 34 -109.22 35.99 -20.44
N GLY A 35 -110.07 37.02 -20.58
CA GLY A 35 -111.47 37.00 -20.12
C GLY A 35 -112.34 38.13 -20.71
N LEU A 36 -113.44 37.78 -21.38
CA LEU A 36 -114.48 38.68 -21.91
C LEU A 36 -115.83 37.92 -21.94
N ALA A 37 -116.95 38.64 -22.06
CA ALA A 37 -118.36 38.19 -21.86
C ALA A 37 -118.73 37.95 -20.37
N GLU A 38 -120.01 37.99 -19.93
CA GLU A 38 -121.33 37.98 -20.59
C GLU A 38 -122.26 39.08 -19.97
N GLY A 39 -123.47 39.45 -20.44
CA GLY A 39 -124.27 39.06 -21.62
C GLY A 39 -125.74 39.60 -21.61
N HIS A 40 -126.52 39.26 -22.66
CA HIS A 40 -128.01 39.18 -22.80
C HIS A 40 -128.98 40.39 -23.09
N ASN A 41 -129.62 40.28 -24.28
CA ASN A 41 -131.06 40.53 -24.68
C ASN A 41 -131.60 42.00 -24.77
N PHE A 42 -132.65 42.36 -25.56
CA PHE A 42 -133.80 41.65 -26.23
C PHE A 42 -134.20 42.22 -27.65
N SER A 43 -135.18 41.58 -28.31
CA SER A 43 -135.87 41.74 -29.65
C SER A 43 -136.33 43.14 -30.18
N GLY A 44 -136.79 43.37 -31.44
CA GLY A 44 -136.97 42.54 -32.68
C GLY A 44 -137.95 43.13 -33.78
N ASP A 45 -137.96 42.56 -35.01
CA ASP A 45 -138.92 42.64 -36.17
C ASP A 45 -139.26 43.96 -36.96
N LEU A 46 -140.08 43.95 -38.05
CA LEU A 46 -139.73 43.63 -39.47
C LEU A 46 -140.74 44.15 -40.58
N LYS A 47 -140.26 44.40 -41.82
CA LYS A 47 -140.95 44.33 -43.17
C LYS A 47 -141.87 45.47 -43.73
N SER A 48 -142.35 45.28 -44.98
CA SER A 48 -142.81 46.31 -45.97
C SER A 48 -144.09 45.93 -46.78
N LYS A 49 -144.55 46.81 -47.71
CA LYS A 49 -145.75 46.72 -48.62
C LYS A 49 -145.42 46.11 -50.01
N ARG A 50 -146.33 45.75 -50.96
CA ARG A 50 -147.70 46.22 -51.33
C ARG A 50 -148.53 45.16 -52.15
N VAL A 51 -149.79 45.52 -52.51
CA VAL A 51 -151.01 44.79 -52.98
C VAL A 51 -151.07 44.21 -54.43
N HIS A 52 -151.87 43.14 -54.67
CA HIS A 52 -152.77 42.79 -55.84
C HIS A 52 -153.35 41.32 -55.70
N TYR A 53 -154.40 40.77 -56.38
CA TYR A 53 -155.74 41.22 -56.89
C TYR A 53 -156.64 40.03 -57.41
N ALA A 54 -157.95 40.25 -57.71
CA ALA A 54 -158.98 39.35 -58.36
C ALA A 54 -159.46 38.08 -57.56
N ASP A 55 -160.68 37.51 -57.70
CA ASP A 55 -161.72 37.51 -58.77
C ASP A 55 -163.21 37.40 -58.25
N LEU A 56 -164.23 37.26 -59.12
CA LEU A 56 -165.71 37.31 -58.84
C LEU A 56 -166.41 35.88 -58.75
N PRO A 57 -167.77 35.62 -58.77
CA PRO A 57 -169.00 36.40 -59.13
C PRO A 57 -170.32 36.15 -58.27
N SER A 58 -171.53 36.47 -58.81
CA SER A 58 -172.90 35.90 -58.54
C SER A 58 -173.87 36.55 -57.50
N PHE A 59 -175.22 36.36 -57.44
CA PHE A 59 -176.34 36.62 -58.42
C PHE A 59 -177.79 36.37 -57.85
N LYS A 60 -178.70 37.40 -57.83
CA LYS A 60 -180.23 37.38 -57.85
C LYS A 60 -180.81 38.77 -57.45
N ILE A 61 -182.03 39.25 -57.78
CA ILE A 61 -182.89 39.36 -59.01
C ILE A 61 -184.14 40.23 -58.66
N SER A 62 -184.61 41.18 -59.52
CA SER A 62 -186.05 41.59 -59.70
C SER A 62 -186.34 42.82 -60.62
N GLU A 63 -187.43 42.73 -61.42
CA GLU A 63 -188.31 43.77 -62.05
C GLU A 63 -188.04 44.52 -63.41
N LEU A 64 -189.15 45.01 -64.02
CA LEU A 64 -189.47 45.31 -65.45
C LEU A 64 -190.73 46.25 -65.55
N THR A 65 -191.29 46.88 -66.63
CA THR A 65 -190.99 47.29 -68.05
C THR A 65 -192.11 48.23 -68.59
N LYS A 66 -191.87 49.10 -69.60
CA LYS A 66 -192.89 49.79 -70.48
C LYS A 66 -192.24 50.44 -71.75
N LEU A 67 -193.01 50.97 -72.72
CA LEU A 67 -192.55 51.33 -74.10
C LEU A 67 -192.12 52.81 -74.34
N GLY A 68 -191.18 53.04 -75.27
CA GLY A 68 -191.08 54.27 -76.10
C GLY A 68 -189.66 54.79 -76.47
N ASN A 69 -189.32 54.79 -77.79
CA ASN A 69 -188.16 55.40 -78.52
C ASN A 69 -187.29 54.39 -79.31
N LEU A 70 -186.78 54.76 -80.51
CA LEU A 70 -186.01 53.83 -81.36
C LEU A 70 -184.81 54.38 -82.18
N GLU A 71 -184.49 55.68 -82.20
CA GLU A 71 -183.26 56.18 -82.88
C GLU A 71 -182.02 56.18 -81.97
N ASN A 72 -182.18 56.51 -80.68
CA ASN A 72 -181.07 56.59 -79.70
C ASN A 72 -180.88 55.30 -78.87
N ALA A 73 -181.24 54.13 -79.43
CA ALA A 73 -181.18 52.87 -78.70
C ALA A 73 -179.76 52.26 -78.67
N SER A 74 -179.36 51.73 -77.51
CA SER A 74 -178.20 50.84 -77.42
C SER A 74 -178.56 49.41 -77.85
N SER A 75 -177.55 48.61 -78.18
CA SER A 75 -177.73 47.19 -78.54
C SER A 75 -178.51 46.40 -77.49
N HIS A 76 -178.39 46.74 -76.20
CA HIS A 76 -179.02 45.96 -75.12
C HIS A 76 -180.54 46.12 -75.06
N SER A 77 -181.06 47.35 -75.22
CA SER A 77 -182.51 47.59 -75.16
C SER A 77 -183.23 47.00 -76.38
N LEU A 78 -182.60 47.06 -77.56
CA LEU A 78 -183.11 46.42 -78.79
C LEU A 78 -183.30 44.91 -78.61
N PHE A 79 -182.32 44.21 -78.03
CA PHE A 79 -182.42 42.77 -77.77
C PHE A 79 -183.49 42.42 -76.71
N SER A 80 -183.71 43.26 -75.69
CA SER A 80 -184.67 42.96 -74.63
C SER A 80 -186.16 43.03 -75.07
N ALA A 81 -186.51 43.98 -75.94
CA ALA A 81 -187.88 44.12 -76.45
C ALA A 81 -188.23 43.05 -77.49
N VAL A 82 -187.24 42.53 -78.23
CA VAL A 82 -187.42 41.41 -79.17
C VAL A 82 -187.70 40.10 -78.44
N ASN A 83 -186.94 39.78 -77.39
CA ASN A 83 -187.10 38.51 -76.67
C ASN A 83 -188.48 38.39 -76.01
N ARG A 84 -189.00 39.46 -75.37
CA ARG A 84 -190.36 39.48 -74.79
C ARG A 84 -191.51 39.58 -75.81
N ILE A 85 -191.23 39.31 -77.09
CA ILE A 85 -192.20 39.14 -78.18
C ILE A 85 -192.02 37.76 -78.82
N LEU A 86 -190.77 37.29 -78.99
CA LEU A 86 -190.48 35.94 -79.47
C LEU A 86 -190.96 34.83 -78.51
N ASP A 87 -190.82 35.04 -77.20
CA ASP A 87 -191.20 34.08 -76.15
C ASP A 87 -192.73 33.83 -76.05
N GLU A 88 -193.58 34.60 -76.75
CA GLU A 88 -195.05 34.48 -76.68
C GLU A 88 -195.72 34.13 -78.02
N CYS A 89 -194.95 33.98 -79.12
CA CYS A 89 -195.49 33.66 -80.45
C CYS A 89 -195.44 32.17 -80.84
N ILE A 90 -194.67 31.34 -80.12
CA ILE A 90 -194.48 29.91 -80.46
C ILE A 90 -194.84 28.99 -79.28
N GLU A 91 -195.98 29.23 -78.65
CA GLU A 91 -196.81 28.12 -78.19
C GLU A 91 -198.30 28.40 -78.48
N LYS A 92 -198.92 27.46 -79.20
CA LYS A 92 -200.23 27.61 -79.86
C LYS A 92 -201.32 27.97 -78.83
N SER A 93 -202.17 28.96 -79.11
CA SER A 93 -203.21 28.79 -80.12
C SER A 93 -203.31 29.87 -81.21
N ASN A 94 -203.45 29.37 -82.44
CA ASN A 94 -204.19 29.91 -83.58
C ASN A 94 -203.85 31.28 -84.20
N GLN A 95 -203.50 31.14 -85.49
CA GLN A 95 -203.86 31.98 -86.63
C GLN A 95 -203.02 33.24 -86.91
N ASP A 96 -202.49 33.25 -88.14
CA ASP A 96 -201.93 34.35 -88.92
C ASP A 96 -201.22 35.48 -88.16
N ILE A 97 -199.88 35.49 -88.21
CA ILE A 97 -199.04 36.65 -87.90
C ILE A 97 -198.65 37.35 -89.23
N PRO A 98 -199.45 38.31 -89.74
CA PRO A 98 -199.21 38.93 -91.04
C PRO A 98 -198.06 39.94 -91.01
N GLN A 99 -197.00 39.64 -91.75
CA GLN A 99 -196.00 40.52 -92.40
C GLN A 99 -195.23 41.58 -91.57
N ARG A 100 -195.81 42.25 -90.56
CA ARG A 100 -195.18 43.38 -89.83
C ARG A 100 -193.98 42.98 -88.97
N VAL A 101 -193.90 41.74 -88.50
CA VAL A 101 -192.72 41.24 -87.76
C VAL A 101 -191.54 41.00 -88.71
N ALA A 102 -191.82 40.56 -89.95
CA ALA A 102 -190.80 40.25 -90.96
C ALA A 102 -190.06 41.48 -91.51
N SER A 103 -190.64 42.68 -91.41
CA SER A 103 -189.98 43.92 -91.80
C SER A 103 -189.04 44.49 -90.72
N VAL A 104 -189.36 44.33 -89.42
CA VAL A 104 -188.52 44.84 -88.33
C VAL A 104 -187.22 44.02 -88.18
N LEU A 105 -187.32 42.70 -88.16
CA LEU A 105 -186.18 41.80 -87.98
C LEU A 105 -185.10 41.97 -89.07
N LYS A 106 -185.51 42.30 -90.30
CA LYS A 106 -184.58 42.44 -91.43
C LYS A 106 -183.69 43.69 -91.32
N LEU A 107 -184.19 44.76 -90.70
CA LEU A 107 -183.42 45.99 -90.45
C LEU A 107 -182.40 45.80 -89.32
N VAL A 108 -182.73 45.01 -88.28
CA VAL A 108 -181.81 44.74 -87.16
C VAL A 108 -180.57 43.95 -87.60
N VAL A 109 -180.72 43.02 -88.55
CA VAL A 109 -179.60 42.19 -89.04
C VAL A 109 -178.55 43.01 -89.79
N GLN A 110 -178.95 43.94 -90.66
CA GLN A 110 -178.01 44.72 -91.48
C GLN A 110 -177.11 45.67 -90.64
N GLU A 111 -177.64 46.22 -89.55
CA GLU A 111 -176.92 47.14 -88.68
C GLU A 111 -175.84 46.44 -87.82
N ILE A 112 -175.97 45.12 -87.60
CA ILE A 112 -175.01 44.33 -86.82
C ILE A 112 -173.75 44.02 -87.66
N GLU A 113 -173.90 43.56 -88.90
CA GLU A 113 -172.77 43.23 -89.77
C GLU A 113 -171.86 44.43 -90.03
N GLN A 114 -172.44 45.62 -90.24
CA GLN A 114 -171.66 46.82 -90.57
C GLN A 114 -170.80 47.34 -89.39
N ARG A 115 -171.16 47.01 -88.14
CA ARG A 115 -170.44 47.45 -86.93
C ARG A 115 -169.25 46.55 -86.58
N VAL A 116 -169.36 45.23 -86.79
CA VAL A 116 -168.31 44.26 -86.41
C VAL A 116 -167.00 44.49 -87.20
N SER A 117 -167.09 44.65 -88.53
CA SER A 117 -165.92 44.82 -89.40
C SER A 117 -165.07 46.06 -89.07
N LYS A 118 -165.67 47.10 -88.48
CA LYS A 118 -165.00 48.37 -88.16
C LYS A 118 -164.20 48.31 -86.84
N GLN A 119 -164.46 47.34 -85.98
CA GLN A 119 -163.77 47.14 -84.71
C GLN A 119 -162.38 46.49 -84.90
N ALA A 120 -162.26 45.58 -85.87
CA ALA A 120 -161.08 44.73 -86.08
C ALA A 120 -159.81 45.52 -86.46
N ASP A 121 -159.92 46.52 -87.35
CA ASP A 121 -158.78 47.32 -87.81
C ASP A 121 -158.16 48.20 -86.71
N ASN A 122 -158.94 48.58 -85.69
CA ASN A 122 -158.48 49.48 -84.65
C ASN A 122 -157.48 48.78 -83.69
N MET A 123 -157.71 47.51 -83.37
CA MET A 123 -156.78 46.71 -82.54
C MET A 123 -155.42 46.55 -83.22
N LYS A 124 -155.39 46.43 -84.55
CA LYS A 124 -154.15 46.23 -85.32
C LYS A 124 -153.20 47.42 -85.23
N LYS A 125 -153.72 48.66 -85.13
CA LYS A 125 -152.92 49.88 -84.92
C LYS A 125 -152.37 50.00 -83.49
N GLN A 126 -153.08 49.49 -82.48
CA GLN A 126 -152.63 49.55 -81.09
C GLN A 126 -151.41 48.65 -80.81
N SER A 127 -151.35 47.46 -81.43
CA SER A 127 -150.27 46.48 -81.21
C SER A 127 -148.88 47.05 -81.52
N ASN A 128 -148.72 47.76 -82.65
CA ASN A 128 -147.44 48.33 -83.06
C ASN A 128 -146.94 49.46 -82.12
N MET A 129 -147.84 50.14 -81.41
CA MET A 129 -147.49 51.23 -80.49
C MET A 129 -146.83 50.74 -79.19
N TYR A 130 -147.15 49.52 -78.74
CA TYR A 130 -146.53 48.96 -77.54
C TYR A 130 -145.11 48.45 -77.79
N LYS A 131 -144.86 47.79 -78.93
CA LYS A 131 -143.55 47.20 -79.23
C LYS A 131 -142.43 48.24 -79.33
N SER A 132 -142.68 49.39 -79.98
CA SER A 132 -141.72 50.52 -80.02
C SER A 132 -141.50 51.21 -78.66
N ARG A 133 -142.33 50.90 -77.65
CA ARG A 133 -142.22 51.40 -76.28
C ARG A 133 -141.36 50.48 -75.40
N GLU A 134 -141.36 49.18 -75.68
CA GLU A 134 -140.63 48.12 -74.99
C GLU A 134 -139.10 48.26 -75.19
N ASP A 135 -138.66 48.46 -76.43
CA ASP A 135 -137.25 48.66 -76.80
C ASP A 135 -136.58 49.80 -76.02
N ARG A 136 -137.31 50.92 -75.82
CA ARG A 136 -136.80 52.12 -75.13
C ARG A 136 -136.57 51.93 -73.63
N TYR A 137 -137.21 50.94 -73.00
CA TYR A 137 -136.91 50.59 -71.62
C TYR A 137 -135.74 49.61 -71.51
N HIS A 138 -135.62 48.67 -72.45
CA HIS A 138 -134.47 47.76 -72.51
C HIS A 138 -133.13 48.47 -72.68
N THR A 139 -133.07 49.60 -73.39
CA THR A 139 -131.83 50.41 -73.47
C THR A 139 -131.49 51.13 -72.17
N LYS A 140 -132.49 51.47 -71.34
CA LYS A 140 -132.28 52.17 -70.05
C LYS A 140 -131.89 51.23 -68.92
N ILE A 141 -132.40 50.00 -68.89
CA ILE A 141 -132.01 48.98 -67.90
C ILE A 141 -130.52 48.65 -68.07
N ARG A 142 -130.10 48.34 -69.30
CA ARG A 142 -128.72 47.98 -69.65
C ARG A 142 -127.67 49.10 -69.47
N ALA A 143 -128.11 50.32 -69.13
CA ALA A 143 -127.23 51.45 -68.82
C ALA A 143 -127.05 51.69 -67.30
N LEU A 144 -127.88 51.08 -66.46
CA LEU A 144 -127.78 51.17 -64.99
C LEU A 144 -127.03 49.98 -64.39
N GLU A 145 -127.16 48.80 -64.98
CA GLU A 145 -126.44 47.58 -64.57
C GLU A 145 -124.90 47.76 -64.62
N THR A 146 -124.40 48.56 -65.57
CA THR A 146 -122.98 48.89 -65.76
C THR A 146 -122.41 49.88 -64.73
N LEU A 147 -123.26 50.55 -63.93
CA LEU A 147 -122.85 51.51 -62.90
C LEU A 147 -123.09 50.98 -61.47
N ALA A 148 -124.07 50.09 -61.29
CA ALA A 148 -124.40 49.51 -59.98
C ALA A 148 -123.46 48.38 -59.53
N THR A 149 -122.72 47.76 -60.46
CA THR A 149 -121.86 46.59 -60.20
C THR A 149 -120.43 46.94 -59.76
N GLY A 150 -120.04 48.22 -59.77
CA GLY A 150 -118.66 48.65 -59.49
C GLY A 150 -118.29 48.90 -58.02
N THR A 151 -119.25 48.84 -57.07
CA THR A 151 -119.04 49.41 -55.70
C THR A 151 -119.34 48.46 -54.53
N THR A 152 -119.60 47.17 -54.77
CA THR A 152 -119.82 46.17 -53.69
C THR A 152 -118.66 45.21 -53.45
N GLU A 153 -117.82 44.95 -54.46
CA GLU A 153 -116.76 43.94 -54.37
C GLU A 153 -115.53 44.44 -53.58
N GLU A 154 -115.24 45.74 -53.61
CA GLU A 154 -114.07 46.33 -52.94
C GLU A 154 -114.11 46.15 -51.42
N ASN A 155 -115.29 46.31 -50.79
CA ASN A 155 -115.47 46.11 -49.35
C ASN A 155 -115.25 44.66 -48.88
N LYS A 156 -115.28 43.68 -49.80
CA LYS A 156 -115.10 42.25 -49.49
C LYS A 156 -113.62 41.84 -49.50
N VAL A 157 -112.77 42.57 -50.23
CA VAL A 157 -111.32 42.31 -50.32
C VAL A 157 -110.58 42.83 -49.09
N VAL A 158 -110.93 44.03 -48.61
CA VAL A 158 -110.24 44.71 -47.49
C VAL A 158 -110.32 43.91 -46.18
N MET A 159 -111.48 43.30 -45.87
CA MET A 159 -111.66 42.53 -44.64
C MET A 159 -110.79 41.26 -44.57
N ASN A 160 -110.61 40.54 -45.69
CA ASN A 160 -109.75 39.35 -45.72
C ASN A 160 -108.26 39.71 -45.55
N GLN A 161 -107.80 40.81 -46.16
CA GLN A 161 -106.41 41.25 -46.05
C GLN A 161 -106.04 41.65 -44.61
N LEU A 162 -106.96 42.29 -43.88
CA LEU A 162 -106.75 42.64 -42.47
C LEU A 162 -106.60 41.41 -41.56
N GLN A 163 -107.34 40.33 -41.85
CA GLN A 163 -107.28 39.09 -41.07
C GLN A 163 -105.97 38.33 -41.30
N GLN A 164 -105.41 38.39 -42.51
CA GLN A 164 -104.18 37.68 -42.86
C GLN A 164 -102.93 38.34 -42.23
N MET A 165 -102.81 39.69 -42.25
CA MET A 165 -101.73 40.39 -41.54
C MET A 165 -101.72 40.13 -40.02
N LYS A 166 -102.90 39.89 -39.42
CA LYS A 166 -103.02 39.63 -37.97
C LYS A 166 -102.35 38.31 -37.55
N ILE A 167 -102.30 37.32 -38.44
CA ILE A 167 -101.69 36.00 -38.22
C ILE A 167 -100.17 36.05 -38.44
N GLU A 168 -99.69 36.84 -39.40
CA GLU A 168 -98.25 37.01 -39.62
C GLU A 168 -97.58 37.78 -38.49
N LYS A 169 -98.25 38.81 -37.93
CA LYS A 169 -97.73 39.53 -36.76
C LYS A 169 -97.44 38.57 -35.59
N THR A 170 -98.39 37.70 -35.23
CA THR A 170 -98.19 36.75 -34.12
C THR A 170 -97.04 35.78 -34.36
N LYS A 171 -96.86 35.29 -35.60
CA LYS A 171 -95.72 34.42 -35.94
C LYS A 171 -94.36 35.14 -35.85
N ILE A 172 -94.31 36.43 -36.21
CA ILE A 172 -93.11 37.25 -36.05
C ILE A 172 -92.82 37.50 -34.56
N GLU A 173 -93.84 37.79 -33.75
CA GLU A 173 -93.73 37.99 -32.29
C GLU A 173 -93.18 36.73 -31.59
N GLU A 174 -93.66 35.53 -31.96
CA GLU A 174 -93.17 34.24 -31.44
C GLU A 174 -91.74 33.92 -31.90
N LYS A 175 -91.43 34.11 -33.19
CA LYS A 175 -90.07 33.89 -33.72
C LYS A 175 -89.05 34.79 -33.01
N LYS A 176 -89.42 36.05 -32.73
CA LYS A 176 -88.57 36.99 -31.98
C LYS A 176 -88.29 36.50 -30.56
N LYS A 177 -89.29 35.97 -29.85
CA LYS A 177 -89.10 35.39 -28.50
C LYS A 177 -88.13 34.21 -28.52
N LEU A 178 -88.21 33.35 -29.54
CA LEU A 178 -87.31 32.20 -29.67
C LEU A 178 -85.86 32.63 -29.98
N GLU A 179 -85.66 33.57 -30.92
CA GLU A 179 -84.34 34.12 -31.26
C GLU A 179 -83.71 34.87 -30.07
N GLU A 180 -84.49 35.62 -29.30
CA GLU A 180 -84.06 36.26 -28.05
C GLU A 180 -83.62 35.19 -27.02
N GLN A 181 -84.41 34.13 -26.83
CA GLN A 181 -84.12 33.04 -25.88
C GLN A 181 -82.86 32.26 -26.25
N ASP A 182 -82.64 31.93 -27.53
CA ASP A 182 -81.42 31.28 -28.00
C ASP A 182 -80.20 32.22 -27.90
N SER A 183 -80.35 33.53 -28.14
CA SER A 183 -79.27 34.50 -27.93
C SER A 183 -78.84 34.56 -26.44
N ILE A 184 -79.81 34.43 -25.51
CA ILE A 184 -79.54 34.39 -24.06
C ILE A 184 -78.87 33.06 -23.68
N LYS A 185 -79.27 31.94 -24.28
CA LYS A 185 -78.64 30.63 -24.09
C LYS A 185 -77.18 30.63 -24.55
N LEU A 186 -76.93 31.10 -25.78
CA LEU A 186 -75.58 31.21 -26.35
C LEU A 186 -74.70 32.20 -25.57
N ARG A 187 -75.24 33.31 -25.05
CA ARG A 187 -74.50 34.21 -24.14
C ARG A 187 -74.09 33.53 -22.83
N LYS A 188 -74.96 32.70 -22.24
CA LYS A 188 -74.64 31.91 -21.03
C LYS A 188 -73.60 30.84 -21.31
N GLU A 189 -73.76 30.08 -22.38
CA GLU A 189 -72.80 29.05 -22.79
C GLU A 189 -71.43 29.66 -23.12
N LYS A 190 -71.41 30.80 -23.84
CA LYS A 190 -70.20 31.59 -24.08
C LYS A 190 -69.53 32.03 -22.77
N ALA A 191 -70.26 32.63 -21.83
CA ALA A 191 -69.70 33.09 -20.56
C ALA A 191 -69.15 31.93 -19.70
N ILE A 192 -69.81 30.77 -19.72
CA ILE A 192 -69.32 29.54 -19.06
C ILE A 192 -68.01 29.06 -19.71
N CYS A 193 -67.92 29.08 -21.04
CA CYS A 193 -66.69 28.75 -21.76
C CYS A 193 -65.56 29.76 -21.50
N GLU A 194 -65.85 31.08 -21.50
CA GLU A 194 -64.86 32.13 -21.20
C GLU A 194 -64.33 31.98 -19.77
N ASN A 195 -65.19 31.77 -18.77
CA ASN A 195 -64.78 31.49 -17.39
C ASN A 195 -63.95 30.21 -17.27
N LYS A 196 -64.28 29.16 -18.04
CA LYS A 196 -63.50 27.91 -18.04
C LYS A 196 -62.15 28.04 -18.74
N VAL A 197 -62.04 28.86 -19.80
CA VAL A 197 -60.76 29.22 -20.43
C VAL A 197 -59.89 30.04 -19.48
N LEU A 198 -60.48 30.95 -18.69
CA LEU A 198 -59.76 31.68 -17.65
C LEU A 198 -59.21 30.72 -16.56
N SER A 199 -60.06 29.87 -15.96
CA SER A 199 -59.65 28.85 -14.98
C SER A 199 -58.50 27.98 -15.50
N LEU A 200 -58.66 27.39 -16.70
CA LEU A 200 -57.64 26.53 -17.30
C LEU A 200 -56.34 27.28 -17.62
N ASN A 201 -56.40 28.57 -17.96
CA ASN A 201 -55.20 29.39 -18.18
C ASN A 201 -54.52 29.76 -16.86
N GLU A 202 -55.26 30.01 -15.78
CA GLU A 202 -54.72 30.20 -14.42
C GLU A 202 -54.07 28.91 -13.90
N GLU A 203 -54.75 27.77 -13.99
CA GLU A 203 -54.22 26.44 -13.68
C GLU A 203 -52.94 26.14 -14.48
N LEU A 204 -52.95 26.40 -15.80
CA LEU A 204 -51.79 26.22 -16.67
C LEU A 204 -50.61 27.15 -16.30
N ASN A 205 -50.87 28.37 -15.88
CA ASN A 205 -49.83 29.31 -15.46
C ASN A 205 -49.26 28.96 -14.07
N LEU A 206 -50.09 28.48 -13.14
CA LEU A 206 -49.65 27.90 -11.88
C LEU A 206 -48.81 26.64 -12.09
N ALA A 207 -49.24 25.73 -12.97
CA ALA A 207 -48.48 24.53 -13.32
C ALA A 207 -47.13 24.86 -14.00
N LYS A 208 -47.09 25.81 -14.94
CA LYS A 208 -45.84 26.31 -15.55
C LYS A 208 -44.91 26.92 -14.52
N LYS A 209 -45.44 27.72 -13.58
CA LYS A 209 -44.66 28.32 -12.49
C LYS A 209 -44.06 27.25 -11.59
N SER A 210 -44.87 26.32 -11.09
CA SER A 210 -44.43 25.20 -10.25
C SER A 210 -43.41 24.30 -10.97
N TYR A 211 -43.60 24.00 -12.25
CA TYR A 211 -42.63 23.23 -13.03
C TYR A 211 -41.29 23.97 -13.15
N LYS A 212 -41.29 25.29 -13.37
CA LYS A 212 -40.08 26.11 -13.43
C LYS A 212 -39.36 26.19 -12.08
N GLU A 213 -40.11 26.28 -10.98
CA GLU A 213 -39.57 26.27 -9.62
C GLU A 213 -38.95 24.90 -9.27
N ASN A 214 -39.62 23.80 -9.64
CA ASN A 214 -39.11 22.43 -9.48
C ASN A 214 -37.86 22.17 -10.33
N LEU A 215 -37.82 22.66 -11.57
CA LEU A 215 -36.66 22.57 -12.46
C LEU A 215 -35.45 23.30 -11.84
N PHE A 216 -35.63 24.55 -11.41
CA PHE A 216 -34.58 25.34 -10.76
C PHE A 216 -34.07 24.70 -9.47
N HIS A 217 -34.97 24.11 -8.66
CA HIS A 217 -34.58 23.37 -7.46
C HIS A 217 -33.81 22.08 -7.78
N LEU A 218 -34.16 21.35 -8.85
CA LEU A 218 -33.43 20.18 -9.32
C LEU A 218 -32.05 20.55 -9.87
N GLU A 219 -31.95 21.62 -10.66
CA GLU A 219 -30.68 22.17 -11.18
C GLU A 219 -29.77 22.62 -10.03
N ALA A 220 -30.29 23.37 -9.07
CA ALA A 220 -29.54 23.81 -7.89
C ALA A 220 -29.04 22.62 -7.04
N LYS A 221 -29.88 21.59 -6.83
CA LYS A 221 -29.50 20.37 -6.10
C LYS A 221 -28.47 19.53 -6.87
N ALA A 222 -28.58 19.46 -8.19
CA ALA A 222 -27.59 18.80 -9.04
C ALA A 222 -26.24 19.50 -8.95
N GLU A 223 -26.21 20.83 -9.09
CA GLU A 223 -24.97 21.62 -9.01
C GLU A 223 -24.34 21.58 -7.60
N GLU A 224 -25.16 21.65 -6.54
CA GLU A 224 -24.68 21.47 -5.15
C GLU A 224 -24.04 20.08 -4.94
N SER A 225 -24.63 19.01 -5.50
CA SER A 225 -24.06 17.66 -5.45
C SER A 225 -22.76 17.53 -6.27
N LYS A 226 -22.69 18.22 -7.41
CA LYS A 226 -21.51 18.30 -8.29
C LYS A 226 -20.35 19.05 -7.63
N GLU A 227 -20.62 20.19 -6.97
CA GLU A 227 -19.62 20.87 -6.14
C GLU A 227 -19.11 19.98 -5.01
N LYS A 228 -20.01 19.29 -4.28
CA LYS A 228 -19.64 18.38 -3.18
C LYS A 228 -18.73 17.26 -3.69
N LEU A 229 -19.04 16.67 -4.85
CA LEU A 229 -18.21 15.64 -5.48
C LEU A 229 -16.86 16.20 -5.97
N GLN A 230 -16.81 17.38 -6.59
CA GLN A 230 -15.56 18.03 -7.00
C GLN A 230 -14.64 18.32 -5.80
N LYS A 231 -15.21 18.86 -4.70
CA LYS A 231 -14.49 19.06 -3.43
C LYS A 231 -13.95 17.74 -2.87
N LYS A 232 -14.74 16.65 -2.94
CA LYS A 232 -14.34 15.30 -2.53
C LYS A 232 -13.22 14.71 -3.39
N ILE A 233 -13.24 14.96 -4.70
CA ILE A 233 -12.20 14.53 -5.64
C ILE A 233 -10.88 15.23 -5.32
N LEU A 234 -10.88 16.56 -5.17
CA LEU A 234 -9.69 17.33 -4.81
C LEU A 234 -9.09 16.93 -3.44
N GLU A 235 -9.95 16.66 -2.45
CA GLU A 235 -9.55 16.13 -1.13
C GLU A 235 -8.85 14.76 -1.26
N LEU A 236 -9.42 13.85 -2.06
CA LEU A 236 -8.85 12.53 -2.31
C LEU A 236 -7.56 12.59 -3.13
N GLU A 237 -7.48 13.47 -4.14
CA GLU A 237 -6.26 13.70 -4.93
C GLU A 237 -5.11 14.21 -4.07
N SER A 238 -5.37 15.14 -3.14
CA SER A 238 -4.38 15.62 -2.16
C SER A 238 -3.93 14.50 -1.20
N LEU A 239 -4.86 13.71 -0.66
CA LEU A 239 -4.53 12.57 0.19
C LEU A 239 -3.69 11.52 -0.56
N LEU A 240 -3.93 11.34 -1.87
CA LEU A 240 -3.23 10.38 -2.70
C LEU A 240 -1.83 10.88 -3.09
N THR A 241 -1.63 12.17 -3.33
CA THR A 241 -0.29 12.76 -3.54
C THR A 241 0.55 12.73 -2.26
N ASP A 242 -0.01 13.07 -1.09
CA ASP A 242 0.67 12.95 0.19
C ASP A 242 1.03 11.49 0.52
N SER A 243 0.12 10.55 0.26
CA SER A 243 0.38 9.12 0.45
C SER A 243 1.50 8.61 -0.47
N ARG A 244 1.52 9.02 -1.74
CA ARG A 244 2.61 8.70 -2.69
C ARG A 244 3.95 9.28 -2.24
N LYS A 245 3.96 10.54 -1.77
CA LYS A 245 5.16 11.19 -1.23
C LYS A 245 5.72 10.40 -0.05
N LYS A 246 4.85 9.99 0.88
CA LYS A 246 5.23 9.25 2.09
C LYS A 246 5.68 7.82 1.82
N ILE A 247 5.13 7.16 0.80
CA ILE A 247 5.66 5.88 0.28
C ILE A 247 7.10 6.09 -0.20
N LYS A 248 7.34 7.09 -1.07
CA LYS A 248 8.68 7.35 -1.59
C LYS A 248 9.69 7.70 -0.48
N GLU A 249 9.30 8.51 0.50
CA GLU A 249 10.14 8.83 1.67
C GLU A 249 10.55 7.57 2.46
N LEU A 250 9.66 6.57 2.55
CA LEU A 250 9.95 5.27 3.18
C LEU A 250 10.82 4.36 2.30
N GLU A 251 10.61 4.36 0.98
CA GLU A 251 11.43 3.65 0.00
C GLU A 251 12.88 4.17 0.04
N ASP A 252 13.08 5.48 -0.16
CA ASP A 252 14.38 6.16 -0.11
C ASP A 252 15.11 5.91 1.23
N PHE A 253 14.37 5.93 2.35
CA PHE A 253 14.92 5.60 3.68
C PHE A 253 15.31 4.12 3.81
N SER A 254 14.52 3.20 3.25
CA SER A 254 14.79 1.76 3.30
C SER A 254 16.00 1.37 2.45
N GLU A 255 16.13 1.95 1.26
CA GLU A 255 17.26 1.79 0.33
C GLU A 255 18.56 2.30 0.98
N SER A 256 18.53 3.53 1.50
CA SER A 256 19.65 4.12 2.26
C SER A 256 20.08 3.26 3.45
N LYS A 257 19.11 2.71 4.20
CA LYS A 257 19.36 1.80 5.33
C LYS A 257 19.97 0.47 4.85
N PHE A 258 19.50 -0.09 3.73
CA PHE A 258 20.01 -1.33 3.13
C PHE A 258 21.46 -1.15 2.64
N VAL A 259 21.75 -0.14 1.84
CA VAL A 259 23.10 0.17 1.34
C VAL A 259 24.09 0.37 2.50
N ARG A 260 23.67 1.04 3.58
CA ARG A 260 24.51 1.22 4.79
C ARG A 260 24.79 -0.11 5.51
N TRP A 261 23.82 -1.02 5.59
CA TRP A 261 24.06 -2.35 6.16
C TRP A 261 24.91 -3.23 5.26
N LYS A 262 24.75 -3.16 3.94
CA LYS A 262 25.56 -3.91 2.97
C LYS A 262 27.03 -3.49 3.03
N ARG A 263 27.31 -2.19 3.23
CA ARG A 263 28.67 -1.70 3.49
C ARG A 263 29.25 -2.27 4.79
N LYS A 264 28.49 -2.28 5.89
CA LYS A 264 28.94 -2.89 7.16
C LYS A 264 29.19 -4.40 7.04
N GLU A 265 28.37 -5.13 6.28
CA GLU A 265 28.62 -6.55 5.98
C GLU A 265 29.95 -6.74 5.26
N GLN A 266 30.28 -5.86 4.30
CA GLN A 266 31.57 -5.88 3.60
C GLN A 266 32.73 -5.50 4.53
N GLU A 267 32.59 -4.46 5.36
CA GLU A 267 33.59 -4.04 6.36
C GLU A 267 33.91 -5.20 7.32
N TYR A 268 32.89 -5.86 7.88
CA TYR A 268 33.08 -7.01 8.77
C TYR A 268 33.67 -8.23 8.04
N ARG A 269 33.29 -8.49 6.78
CA ARG A 269 33.87 -9.59 5.99
C ARG A 269 35.37 -9.39 5.79
N HIS A 270 35.81 -8.22 5.29
CA HIS A 270 37.23 -7.92 5.14
C HIS A 270 38.01 -8.00 6.45
N PHE A 271 37.41 -7.57 7.57
CA PHE A 271 38.02 -7.73 8.90
C PHE A 271 38.22 -9.21 9.27
N ILE A 272 37.18 -10.04 9.14
CA ILE A 272 37.26 -11.48 9.46
C ILE A 272 38.26 -12.20 8.54
N ASP A 273 38.23 -11.92 7.24
CA ASP A 273 39.15 -12.52 6.26
C ASP A 273 40.61 -12.13 6.57
N SER A 274 40.86 -10.87 6.95
CA SER A 274 42.17 -10.38 7.38
C SER A 274 42.65 -11.06 8.67
N GLN A 275 41.81 -11.15 9.70
CA GLN A 275 42.17 -11.83 10.96
C GLN A 275 42.41 -13.33 10.74
N PHE A 276 41.63 -13.98 9.86
CA PHE A 276 41.83 -15.38 9.49
C PHE A 276 43.19 -15.59 8.82
N GLY A 277 43.58 -14.71 7.88
CA GLY A 277 44.90 -14.72 7.25
C GLY A 277 46.05 -14.63 8.27
N SER A 278 46.01 -13.65 9.17
CA SER A 278 47.03 -13.49 10.22
C SER A 278 47.09 -14.68 11.19
N LEU A 279 45.95 -15.30 11.52
CA LEU A 279 45.91 -16.52 12.35
C LEU A 279 46.48 -17.74 11.62
N GLN A 280 46.28 -17.84 10.30
CA GLN A 280 46.87 -18.90 9.47
C GLN A 280 48.39 -18.75 9.37
N GLU A 281 48.89 -17.54 9.20
CA GLU A 281 50.32 -17.21 9.15
C GLU A 281 51.02 -17.44 10.51
N LEU A 282 50.37 -17.05 11.62
CA LEU A 282 50.83 -17.36 12.98
C LEU A 282 50.85 -18.88 13.25
N ARG A 283 49.89 -19.63 12.73
CA ARG A 283 49.88 -21.10 12.84
C ARG A 283 51.06 -21.73 12.09
N LEU A 284 51.33 -21.29 10.85
CA LEU A 284 52.44 -21.81 10.04
C LEU A 284 53.81 -21.53 10.68
N THR A 285 54.02 -20.31 11.18
CA THR A 285 55.25 -19.95 11.91
C THR A 285 55.39 -20.75 13.21
N SER A 286 54.31 -20.94 13.98
CA SER A 286 54.32 -21.79 15.18
C SER A 286 54.65 -23.26 14.88
N GLU A 287 54.16 -23.82 13.76
CA GLU A 287 54.47 -25.20 13.35
C GLU A 287 55.95 -25.31 12.92
N SER A 288 56.51 -24.28 12.28
CA SER A 288 57.93 -24.21 11.91
C SER A 288 58.85 -24.14 13.14
N ILE A 289 58.58 -23.23 14.08
CA ILE A 289 59.35 -23.08 15.33
C ILE A 289 59.37 -24.39 16.13
N LYS A 290 58.22 -25.08 16.20
CA LYS A 290 58.10 -26.40 16.85
C LYS A 290 59.01 -27.46 16.19
N GLN A 291 59.14 -27.45 14.85
CA GLN A 291 60.08 -28.34 14.15
C GLN A 291 61.54 -27.96 14.41
N GLU A 292 61.88 -26.68 14.46
CA GLU A 292 63.24 -26.21 14.77
C GLU A 292 63.67 -26.56 16.19
N VAL A 293 62.82 -26.31 17.19
CA VAL A 293 63.04 -26.74 18.58
C VAL A 293 63.24 -28.25 18.68
N SER A 294 62.45 -29.04 17.92
CA SER A 294 62.59 -30.50 17.88
C SER A 294 63.94 -30.96 17.29
N LYS A 295 64.43 -30.29 16.23
CA LYS A 295 65.75 -30.55 15.64
C LYS A 295 66.87 -30.21 16.63
N ILE A 296 66.83 -29.00 17.21
CA ILE A 296 67.81 -28.50 18.17
C ILE A 296 67.91 -29.41 19.39
N ASN A 297 66.78 -29.88 19.92
CA ASN A 297 66.75 -30.81 21.05
C ASN A 297 67.43 -32.15 20.74
N ASN A 298 67.25 -32.67 19.51
CA ASN A 298 67.93 -33.90 19.08
C ASN A 298 69.44 -33.69 18.92
N THR A 299 69.86 -32.60 18.27
CA THR A 299 71.30 -32.26 18.13
C THR A 299 71.97 -32.10 19.48
N TYR A 300 71.34 -31.42 20.45
CA TYR A 300 71.88 -31.35 21.81
C TYR A 300 71.97 -32.72 22.48
N ALA A 301 71.00 -33.62 22.30
CA ALA A 301 71.08 -34.97 22.85
C ALA A 301 72.27 -35.78 22.29
N GLU A 302 72.55 -35.63 20.99
CA GLU A 302 73.73 -36.22 20.33
C GLU A 302 75.04 -35.60 20.83
N GLU A 303 75.12 -34.27 20.94
CA GLU A 303 76.29 -33.55 21.47
C GLU A 303 76.58 -33.92 22.93
N PHE A 304 75.56 -33.96 23.81
CA PHE A 304 75.72 -34.36 25.21
C PHE A 304 76.15 -35.84 25.35
N TYR A 305 75.66 -36.73 24.48
CA TYR A 305 76.09 -38.13 24.45
C TYR A 305 77.58 -38.24 24.06
N HIS A 306 78.01 -37.56 23.00
CA HIS A 306 79.42 -37.52 22.60
C HIS A 306 80.32 -36.86 23.65
N PHE A 307 79.86 -35.80 24.32
CA PHE A 307 80.58 -35.17 25.42
C PHE A 307 80.75 -36.13 26.62
N GLY A 308 79.73 -36.91 26.95
CA GLY A 308 79.81 -37.96 27.98
C GLY A 308 80.86 -39.03 27.66
N LEU A 309 80.92 -39.50 26.41
CA LEU A 309 81.96 -40.45 25.96
C LEU A 309 83.37 -39.84 26.06
N ASN A 310 83.55 -38.58 25.65
CA ASN A 310 84.83 -37.89 25.74
C ASN A 310 85.29 -37.68 27.20
N LEU A 311 84.36 -37.37 28.11
CA LEU A 311 84.67 -37.28 29.55
C LEU A 311 85.07 -38.63 30.13
N GLN A 312 84.39 -39.73 29.76
CA GLN A 312 84.75 -41.07 30.22
C GLN A 312 86.17 -41.44 29.78
N GLY A 313 86.51 -41.23 28.50
CA GLY A 313 87.86 -41.49 28.00
C GLY A 313 88.95 -40.67 28.70
N LEU A 314 88.64 -39.45 29.13
CA LEU A 314 89.57 -38.62 29.94
C LEU A 314 89.73 -39.15 31.37
N ILE A 315 88.65 -39.62 31.99
CA ILE A 315 88.66 -40.26 33.31
C ILE A 315 89.50 -41.54 33.27
N ASP A 316 89.27 -42.40 32.27
CA ASP A 316 90.00 -43.64 32.07
C ASP A 316 91.50 -43.38 31.84
N ALA A 317 91.85 -42.36 31.04
CA ALA A 317 93.23 -41.94 30.81
C ALA A 317 93.91 -41.45 32.11
N ALA A 318 93.19 -40.67 32.94
CA ALA A 318 93.72 -40.18 34.22
C ALA A 318 93.92 -41.32 35.26
N GLN A 319 93.02 -42.30 35.31
CA GLN A 319 93.16 -43.49 36.15
C GLN A 319 94.36 -44.34 35.71
N ASN A 320 94.50 -44.60 34.41
CA ASN A 320 95.64 -45.33 33.85
C ASN A 320 96.98 -44.61 34.12
N TYR A 321 97.02 -43.28 34.00
CA TYR A 321 98.21 -42.49 34.35
C TYR A 321 98.61 -42.64 35.83
N HIS A 322 97.64 -42.66 36.75
CA HIS A 322 97.92 -42.88 38.17
C HIS A 322 98.47 -44.29 38.44
N SER A 323 97.89 -45.32 37.81
CA SER A 323 98.40 -46.70 37.88
C SER A 323 99.84 -46.81 37.37
N VAL A 324 100.16 -46.16 36.25
CA VAL A 324 101.51 -46.10 35.67
C VAL A 324 102.49 -45.36 36.58
N LEU A 325 102.07 -44.29 37.27
CA LEU A 325 102.93 -43.65 38.29
C LEU A 325 103.23 -44.59 39.46
N GLU A 326 102.24 -45.36 39.92
CA GLU A 326 102.41 -46.31 41.03
C GLU A 326 103.31 -47.50 40.65
N GLU A 327 103.24 -47.96 39.40
CA GLU A 327 104.12 -49.00 38.83
C GLU A 327 105.55 -48.48 38.65
N ASN A 328 105.73 -47.29 38.06
CA ASN A 328 107.05 -46.66 37.92
C ASN A 328 107.75 -46.53 39.29
N ARG A 329 107.01 -46.18 40.34
CA ARG A 329 107.54 -46.13 41.72
C ARG A 329 108.00 -47.50 42.24
N LYS A 330 107.25 -48.57 41.95
CA LYS A 330 107.64 -49.95 42.33
C LYS A 330 108.93 -50.36 41.62
N LEU A 331 108.97 -50.23 40.29
CA LEU A 331 110.12 -50.54 39.44
C LEU A 331 111.37 -49.70 39.81
N TYR A 332 111.18 -48.43 40.17
CA TYR A 332 112.28 -47.55 40.58
C TYR A 332 113.01 -48.07 41.83
N ASN A 333 112.26 -48.55 42.82
CA ASN A 333 112.81 -49.06 44.07
C ASN A 333 113.39 -50.47 43.90
N GLU A 334 112.78 -51.32 43.08
CA GLU A 334 113.38 -52.60 42.67
C GLU A 334 114.76 -52.38 42.00
N VAL A 335 114.89 -51.36 41.14
CA VAL A 335 116.18 -50.95 40.54
C VAL A 335 117.17 -50.39 41.58
N GLN A 336 116.73 -49.90 42.74
CA GLN A 336 117.63 -49.55 43.85
C GLN A 336 118.07 -50.78 44.64
N ASP A 337 117.16 -51.70 44.96
CA ASP A 337 117.48 -52.94 45.69
C ASP A 337 118.43 -53.84 44.88
N LEU A 338 118.20 -53.98 43.56
CA LEU A 338 119.09 -54.71 42.65
C LEU A 338 120.49 -54.10 42.53
N LYS A 339 120.66 -52.80 42.83
CA LYS A 339 121.97 -52.13 42.93
C LYS A 339 122.63 -52.30 44.30
N GLY A 340 121.97 -52.99 45.23
CA GLY A 340 122.39 -53.22 46.60
C GLY A 340 122.01 -52.09 47.55
N ASN A 341 121.43 -52.46 48.69
CA ASN A 341 120.98 -51.58 49.76
C ASN A 341 122.16 -50.94 50.53
N ILE A 342 123.36 -51.52 50.43
CA ILE A 342 124.63 -50.94 50.92
C ILE A 342 125.54 -50.76 49.71
N ARG A 343 125.97 -49.51 49.46
CA ARG A 343 126.85 -49.13 48.35
C ARG A 343 128.08 -48.44 48.90
N VAL A 344 129.27 -48.94 48.56
CA VAL A 344 130.55 -48.38 48.99
C VAL A 344 131.21 -47.74 47.78
N TYR A 345 131.42 -46.42 47.84
CA TYR A 345 132.12 -45.65 46.82
C TYR A 345 133.48 -45.21 47.32
N CYS A 346 134.53 -45.37 46.50
CA CYS A 346 135.82 -44.76 46.75
C CYS A 346 135.89 -43.41 46.01
N ARG A 347 136.36 -42.34 46.67
CA ARG A 347 136.66 -41.06 46.02
C ARG A 347 138.10 -40.65 46.31
N ILE A 348 138.86 -40.44 45.24
CA ILE A 348 140.25 -40.01 45.28
C ILE A 348 140.25 -38.50 45.06
N ARG A 349 140.69 -37.71 46.06
CA ARG A 349 140.82 -36.26 45.87
C ARG A 349 141.98 -35.91 44.92
N PRO A 350 141.92 -34.79 44.18
CA PRO A 350 143.09 -34.25 43.50
C PRO A 350 144.19 -33.85 44.50
N PHE A 351 145.42 -33.76 44.00
CA PHE A 351 146.56 -33.20 44.74
C PHE A 351 146.31 -31.72 45.03
N LEU A 352 146.65 -31.27 46.24
CA LEU A 352 146.57 -29.85 46.61
C LEU A 352 147.81 -29.11 46.09
N SER A 353 147.71 -27.79 45.90
CA SER A 353 148.84 -26.92 45.56
C SER A 353 150.03 -27.17 46.50
N GLY A 354 151.18 -27.52 45.93
CA GLY A 354 152.38 -27.91 46.68
C GLY A 354 152.57 -29.42 46.92
N GLN A 355 151.62 -30.28 46.51
CA GLN A 355 151.79 -31.75 46.55
C GLN A 355 152.29 -32.29 45.21
N ASN A 356 153.41 -33.02 45.21
CA ASN A 356 154.02 -33.58 44.00
C ASN A 356 153.22 -34.77 43.46
N GLY A 357 152.40 -34.53 42.42
CA GLY A 357 151.57 -35.57 41.78
C GLY A 357 152.33 -36.76 41.17
N ARG A 358 153.68 -36.67 41.07
CA ARG A 358 154.55 -37.80 40.67
C ARG A 358 154.74 -38.87 41.76
N GLN A 359 154.24 -38.65 42.99
CA GLN A 359 154.25 -39.63 44.08
C GLN A 359 152.84 -40.15 44.40
N THR A 360 152.09 -40.56 43.38
CA THR A 360 150.84 -41.32 43.57
C THR A 360 151.15 -42.77 43.91
N THR A 361 150.44 -43.34 44.89
CA THR A 361 150.40 -44.79 45.16
C THR A 361 149.33 -45.50 44.33
N ILE A 362 148.49 -44.77 43.59
CA ILE A 362 147.41 -45.34 42.78
C ILE A 362 147.96 -45.67 41.40
N GLN A 363 147.86 -46.94 41.00
CA GLN A 363 148.37 -47.47 39.74
C GLN A 363 147.30 -47.51 38.65
N TYR A 364 146.10 -47.95 39.00
CA TYR A 364 145.01 -48.16 38.06
C TYR A 364 143.65 -47.95 38.73
N ILE A 365 142.72 -47.38 37.98
CA ILE A 365 141.31 -47.18 38.32
C ILE A 365 140.51 -47.80 37.17
N SER A 366 139.57 -48.68 37.48
CA SER A 366 138.65 -49.27 36.51
C SER A 366 137.24 -48.70 36.68
N ASP A 367 136.56 -48.48 35.56
CA ASP A 367 135.14 -48.09 35.53
C ASP A 367 134.23 -49.12 36.23
N ASN A 368 134.68 -50.39 36.28
CA ASN A 368 134.04 -51.50 37.00
C ASN A 368 134.18 -51.43 38.54
N GLY A 369 134.60 -50.30 39.10
CA GLY A 369 134.73 -50.08 40.54
C GLY A 369 135.98 -50.71 41.19
N GLU A 370 136.98 -51.07 40.38
CA GLU A 370 138.23 -51.67 40.85
C GLU A 370 139.37 -50.66 40.95
N LEU A 371 140.14 -50.72 42.03
CA LEU A 371 141.23 -49.80 42.36
C LEU A 371 142.49 -50.58 42.73
N VAL A 372 143.60 -50.31 42.05
CA VAL A 372 144.91 -50.92 42.36
C VAL A 372 145.84 -49.89 43.00
N VAL A 373 146.30 -50.19 44.21
CA VAL A 373 147.22 -49.35 45.00
C VAL A 373 148.55 -50.08 45.21
N ILE A 374 149.66 -49.42 44.89
CA ILE A 374 151.03 -49.87 45.17
C ILE A 374 151.44 -49.39 46.57
N ASN A 375 151.94 -50.31 47.38
CA ASN A 375 152.58 -50.03 48.66
C ASN A 375 154.12 -49.99 48.47
N PRO A 376 154.76 -48.80 48.48
CA PRO A 376 156.20 -48.69 48.28
C PRO A 376 157.04 -49.29 49.42
N SER A 377 156.42 -49.62 50.56
CA SER A 377 157.08 -50.25 51.71
C SER A 377 157.06 -51.79 51.67
N LYS A 378 156.62 -52.41 50.57
CA LYS A 378 156.67 -53.87 50.35
C LYS A 378 157.25 -54.21 48.98
N PRO A 379 158.30 -55.05 48.87
CA PRO A 379 158.78 -55.55 47.58
C PRO A 379 157.95 -56.74 47.08
N GLY A 380 158.01 -57.01 45.77
CA GLY A 380 157.42 -58.20 45.14
C GLY A 380 155.91 -58.12 44.88
N LYS A 381 155.27 -59.27 44.71
CA LYS A 381 153.85 -59.39 44.29
C LYS A 381 152.87 -58.77 45.30
N ASP A 382 153.22 -58.79 46.58
CA ASP A 382 152.49 -58.18 47.71
C ASP A 382 152.53 -56.64 47.75
N SER A 383 153.27 -56.00 46.84
CA SER A 383 153.28 -54.54 46.70
C SER A 383 151.93 -54.02 46.17
N HIS A 384 151.24 -54.78 45.33
CA HIS A 384 149.96 -54.38 44.73
C HIS A 384 148.77 -54.83 45.59
N ARG A 385 147.83 -53.92 45.86
CA ARG A 385 146.56 -54.20 46.53
C ARG A 385 145.39 -53.81 45.63
N LEU A 386 144.62 -54.81 45.22
CA LEU A 386 143.33 -54.63 44.55
C LEU A 386 142.23 -54.42 45.61
N PHE A 387 141.43 -53.37 45.42
CA PHE A 387 140.21 -53.12 46.17
C PHE A 387 139.04 -53.03 45.19
N LYS A 388 137.87 -53.56 45.58
CA LYS A 388 136.64 -53.50 44.79
C LYS A 388 135.56 -52.73 45.54
N PHE A 389 134.90 -51.83 44.82
CA PHE A 389 133.88 -50.90 45.29
C PHE A 389 132.70 -50.93 44.31
N ASN A 390 131.56 -50.34 44.68
CA ASN A 390 130.46 -50.14 43.72
C ASN A 390 130.82 -49.10 42.64
N LYS A 391 131.75 -48.18 42.94
CA LYS A 391 132.37 -47.22 42.00
C LYS A 391 133.66 -46.63 42.58
N VAL A 392 134.58 -46.22 41.71
CA VAL A 392 135.80 -45.48 42.07
C VAL A 392 135.81 -44.15 41.32
N PHE A 393 135.68 -43.05 42.05
CA PHE A 393 135.76 -41.70 41.52
C PHE A 393 137.23 -41.22 41.56
N GLY A 394 137.84 -41.05 40.39
CA GLY A 394 139.20 -40.55 40.25
C GLY A 394 139.36 -39.04 40.56
N PRO A 395 140.60 -38.52 40.56
CA PRO A 395 140.92 -37.12 40.89
C PRO A 395 140.15 -36.03 40.12
N ALA A 396 139.67 -36.35 38.91
CA ALA A 396 138.93 -35.43 38.05
C ALA A 396 137.39 -35.45 38.28
N ALA A 397 136.88 -36.36 39.12
CA ALA A 397 135.44 -36.52 39.32
C ALA A 397 134.84 -35.33 40.08
N THR A 398 133.91 -34.63 39.42
CA THR A 398 133.28 -33.42 39.94
C THR A 398 132.35 -33.71 41.11
N GLN A 399 131.84 -32.66 41.74
CA GLN A 399 130.79 -32.78 42.76
C GLN A 399 129.49 -33.36 42.16
N GLU A 400 129.19 -33.02 40.90
CA GLU A 400 128.02 -33.50 40.17
C GLU A 400 128.16 -34.98 39.79
N ASP A 401 129.35 -35.45 39.42
CA ASP A 401 129.56 -36.87 39.11
C ASP A 401 129.31 -37.78 40.32
N VAL A 402 129.65 -37.32 41.53
CA VAL A 402 129.37 -38.04 42.78
C VAL A 402 127.89 -37.93 43.16
N PHE A 403 127.25 -36.79 42.87
CA PHE A 403 125.83 -36.61 43.14
C PHE A 403 124.95 -37.44 42.21
N ARG A 404 125.17 -37.43 40.89
CA ARG A 404 124.39 -38.19 39.90
C ARG A 404 124.30 -39.69 40.20
N ASP A 405 125.33 -40.28 40.82
CA ASP A 405 125.33 -41.69 41.26
C ASP A 405 124.65 -41.92 42.63
N THR A 406 124.62 -40.91 43.51
CA THR A 406 123.97 -40.99 44.84
C THR A 406 122.51 -40.51 44.84
N GLN A 407 122.15 -39.61 43.92
CA GLN A 407 120.83 -39.02 43.72
C GLN A 407 119.71 -40.07 43.64
N PRO A 408 119.85 -41.21 42.91
CA PRO A 408 118.77 -42.17 42.83
C PRO A 408 118.46 -42.87 44.15
N LEU A 409 119.46 -43.00 45.03
CA LEU A 409 119.25 -43.51 46.39
C LEU A 409 118.62 -42.43 47.27
N ILE A 410 119.04 -41.17 47.15
CA ILE A 410 118.50 -40.02 47.89
C ILE A 410 117.00 -39.81 47.59
N ARG A 411 116.59 -39.96 46.32
CA ARG A 411 115.20 -39.79 45.89
C ARG A 411 114.25 -40.84 46.47
N SER A 412 114.72 -42.04 46.85
CA SER A 412 113.92 -43.06 47.54
C SER A 412 113.31 -42.57 48.87
N VAL A 413 113.83 -41.49 49.47
CA VAL A 413 113.21 -40.86 50.65
C VAL A 413 111.79 -40.33 50.34
N LEU A 414 111.53 -39.90 49.11
CA LEU A 414 110.20 -39.46 48.65
C LEU A 414 109.18 -40.62 48.64
N ASP A 415 109.66 -41.83 48.38
CA ASP A 415 108.87 -43.07 48.41
C ASP A 415 108.74 -43.67 49.84
N GLY A 416 109.32 -43.01 50.85
CA GLY A 416 109.26 -43.41 52.25
C GLY A 416 110.43 -44.26 52.76
N TYR A 417 111.49 -44.46 51.97
CA TYR A 417 112.65 -45.26 52.38
C TYR A 417 113.64 -44.47 53.25
N ASN A 418 114.22 -45.13 54.25
CA ASN A 418 115.25 -44.54 55.10
C ASN A 418 116.63 -44.64 54.43
N VAL A 419 117.26 -43.50 54.15
CA VAL A 419 118.53 -43.41 53.41
C VAL A 419 119.63 -42.84 54.31
N CYS A 420 120.81 -43.45 54.29
CA CYS A 420 121.98 -42.99 55.03
C CYS A 420 123.18 -42.83 54.10
N ILE A 421 123.82 -41.66 54.12
CA ILE A 421 125.06 -41.38 53.41
C ILE A 421 126.08 -40.83 54.41
N PHE A 422 127.26 -41.45 54.48
CA PHE A 422 128.35 -41.03 55.34
C PHE A 422 129.68 -41.05 54.59
N ALA A 423 130.57 -40.11 54.90
CA ALA A 423 131.90 -40.04 54.30
C ALA A 423 132.96 -40.53 55.29
N TYR A 424 133.81 -41.48 54.87
CA TYR A 424 134.86 -42.08 55.70
C TYR A 424 136.28 -41.73 55.20
N GLY A 425 137.29 -41.99 56.03
CA GLY A 425 138.72 -41.76 55.73
C GLY A 425 139.41 -40.79 56.70
N GLN A 426 140.72 -40.62 56.53
CA GLN A 426 141.57 -39.80 57.41
C GLN A 426 141.28 -38.27 57.33
N THR A 427 141.90 -37.49 58.21
CA THR A 427 141.95 -36.03 58.08
C THR A 427 142.67 -35.65 56.77
N GLY A 428 142.14 -34.66 56.05
CA GLY A 428 142.65 -34.25 54.73
C GLY A 428 142.27 -35.17 53.55
N SER A 429 141.40 -36.17 53.73
CA SER A 429 140.98 -37.08 52.63
C SER A 429 139.91 -36.50 51.69
N GLY A 430 139.21 -35.42 52.08
CA GLY A 430 138.11 -34.83 51.29
C GLY A 430 136.69 -35.16 51.76
N LYS A 431 136.50 -35.68 52.98
CA LYS A 431 135.16 -35.95 53.56
C LYS A 431 134.22 -34.74 53.48
N THR A 432 134.60 -33.61 54.10
CA THR A 432 133.80 -32.37 54.14
C THR A 432 133.60 -31.79 52.74
N TYR A 433 134.64 -31.83 51.89
CA TYR A 433 134.55 -31.42 50.49
C TYR A 433 133.49 -32.24 49.72
N THR A 434 133.31 -33.52 50.04
CA THR A 434 132.33 -34.38 49.37
C THR A 434 130.90 -34.14 49.88
N MET A 435 130.72 -33.99 51.20
CA MET A 435 129.38 -33.80 51.77
C MET A 435 128.86 -32.36 51.61
N SER A 436 129.69 -31.35 51.88
CA SER A 436 129.31 -29.92 51.84
C SER A 436 129.81 -29.19 50.60
N GLY A 437 131.02 -29.50 50.13
CA GLY A 437 131.72 -28.74 49.09
C GLY A 437 132.84 -27.83 49.64
N PRO A 438 133.68 -27.24 48.75
CA PRO A 438 134.66 -26.23 49.15
C PRO A 438 134.03 -24.85 49.43
N ASN A 439 132.90 -24.52 48.79
CA ASN A 439 132.18 -23.27 48.97
C ASN A 439 130.66 -23.50 48.80
N ALA A 440 129.84 -22.80 49.59
CA ALA A 440 128.38 -22.77 49.45
C ALA A 440 127.90 -21.75 48.40
N SER A 441 128.71 -20.76 48.02
CA SER A 441 128.30 -19.68 47.10
C SER A 441 128.10 -20.10 45.64
N SER A 442 128.40 -21.35 45.27
CA SER A 442 128.41 -21.83 43.88
C SER A 442 127.75 -23.19 43.75
N VAL A 443 126.76 -23.29 42.87
CA VAL A 443 126.05 -24.55 42.56
C VAL A 443 126.98 -25.60 41.93
N ALA A 444 128.14 -25.21 41.39
CA ALA A 444 129.16 -26.15 40.92
C ALA A 444 129.97 -26.78 42.08
N ASP A 445 130.16 -26.04 43.17
CA ASP A 445 130.95 -26.47 44.33
C ASP A 445 130.14 -27.29 45.35
N TRP A 446 128.81 -27.11 45.39
CA TRP A 446 127.90 -27.82 46.29
C TRP A 446 128.20 -29.33 46.39
N GLY A 447 128.42 -29.81 47.61
CA GLY A 447 128.54 -31.24 47.91
C GLY A 447 127.20 -31.96 47.92
N VAL A 448 127.25 -33.26 48.22
CA VAL A 448 126.09 -34.16 48.20
C VAL A 448 124.91 -33.61 49.03
N ASN A 449 125.16 -33.00 50.19
CA ASN A 449 124.10 -32.45 51.05
C ASN A 449 123.30 -31.34 50.36
N TYR A 450 123.96 -30.32 49.81
CA TYR A 450 123.27 -29.17 49.23
C TYR A 450 122.59 -29.52 47.90
N ARG A 451 123.20 -30.41 47.10
CA ARG A 451 122.54 -30.98 45.90
C ARG A 451 121.31 -31.81 46.27
N ALA A 452 121.40 -32.67 47.29
CA ALA A 452 120.27 -33.47 47.77
C ALA A 452 119.09 -32.60 48.21
N LEU A 453 119.36 -31.57 49.04
CA LEU A 453 118.34 -30.64 49.50
C LEU A 453 117.68 -29.90 48.32
N ASN A 454 118.48 -29.33 47.42
CA ASN A 454 117.99 -28.63 46.25
C ASN A 454 117.17 -29.54 45.31
N ASP A 455 117.59 -30.79 45.09
CA ASP A 455 116.86 -31.75 44.26
C ASP A 455 115.50 -32.10 44.86
N LEU A 456 115.44 -32.45 46.15
CA LEU A 456 114.20 -32.72 46.87
C LEU A 456 113.26 -31.50 46.90
N PHE A 457 113.79 -30.29 47.08
CA PHE A 457 113.00 -29.06 47.02
C PHE A 457 112.44 -28.78 45.63
N ASN A 458 113.21 -29.00 44.56
CA ASN A 458 112.73 -28.77 43.19
C ASN A 458 111.67 -29.80 42.77
N ILE A 459 111.80 -31.07 43.16
CA ILE A 459 110.75 -32.09 42.93
C ILE A 459 109.45 -31.66 43.62
N SER A 460 109.52 -31.29 44.91
CA SER A 460 108.36 -30.85 45.70
C SER A 460 107.64 -29.56 45.23
N GLN A 461 108.22 -28.84 44.25
CA GLN A 461 107.63 -27.65 43.64
C GLN A 461 107.14 -27.90 42.20
N ASN A 462 107.58 -29.00 41.57
CA ASN A 462 107.25 -29.34 40.19
C ASN A 462 106.21 -30.48 40.08
N ASP A 463 106.04 -31.29 41.12
CA ASP A 463 105.00 -32.32 41.16
C ASP A 463 103.60 -31.68 41.21
N ILE A 464 102.80 -31.96 40.19
CA ILE A 464 101.42 -31.44 40.02
C ILE A 464 100.42 -32.18 40.94
N ALA A 465 100.85 -33.27 41.60
CA ALA A 465 100.03 -34.05 42.53
C ALA A 465 99.89 -33.38 43.91
N PRO A 466 98.72 -33.46 44.59
CA PRO A 466 98.45 -32.79 45.86
C PRO A 466 99.11 -33.47 47.09
N LEU A 467 100.32 -34.01 46.94
CA LEU A 467 101.12 -34.57 48.03
C LEU A 467 101.75 -33.43 48.85
N HIS A 468 101.11 -33.07 49.96
CA HIS A 468 101.61 -32.06 50.90
C HIS A 468 102.88 -32.56 51.63
N MET A 469 104.02 -32.49 50.95
CA MET A 469 105.32 -32.92 51.48
C MET A 469 105.82 -31.96 52.55
N ARG A 470 106.16 -32.49 53.74
CA ARG A 470 106.73 -31.70 54.84
C ARG A 470 108.16 -32.12 55.14
N LEU A 471 109.11 -31.30 54.68
CA LEU A 471 110.52 -31.41 55.07
C LEU A 471 110.75 -30.89 56.49
N GLY A 472 111.79 -31.40 57.15
CA GLY A 472 112.22 -30.97 58.47
C GLY A 472 113.66 -31.42 58.74
N PHE A 473 114.47 -30.54 59.34
CA PHE A 473 115.92 -30.73 59.40
C PHE A 473 116.47 -30.68 60.83
N LYS A 474 117.42 -31.57 61.11
CA LYS A 474 118.10 -31.67 62.41
C LYS A 474 119.58 -31.98 62.19
N TRP A 475 120.43 -31.07 62.64
CA TRP A 475 121.88 -31.21 62.61
C TRP A 475 122.37 -31.75 63.95
N LEU A 476 123.25 -32.76 63.90
CA LEU A 476 123.80 -33.43 65.08
C LEU A 476 125.32 -33.46 65.00
N LYS A 477 125.99 -33.13 66.09
CA LYS A 477 127.45 -33.13 66.21
C LYS A 477 127.85 -34.01 67.39
N TYR A 478 128.66 -35.03 67.11
CA TYR A 478 129.12 -36.00 68.11
C TYR A 478 130.62 -35.84 68.37
N ILE A 479 131.00 -35.63 69.63
CA ILE A 479 132.40 -35.54 70.09
C ILE A 479 132.54 -36.31 71.40
N MET A 480 133.46 -37.27 71.47
CA MET A 480 133.77 -38.05 72.68
C MET A 480 132.51 -38.57 73.41
N ASN A 481 131.62 -39.22 72.66
CA ASN A 481 130.32 -39.75 73.11
C ASN A 481 129.30 -38.72 73.65
N LYS A 482 129.59 -37.41 73.58
CA LYS A 482 128.60 -36.35 73.76
C LYS A 482 127.93 -36.02 72.42
N CYS A 483 126.64 -35.70 72.46
CA CYS A 483 125.87 -35.22 71.31
C CYS A 483 125.42 -33.76 71.54
N GLU A 484 125.75 -32.89 70.60
CA GLU A 484 125.24 -31.53 70.50
C GLU A 484 124.15 -31.50 69.41
N THR A 485 122.98 -30.95 69.72
CA THR A 485 121.81 -30.99 68.83
C THR A 485 121.39 -29.60 68.38
N TYR A 486 121.29 -29.39 67.07
CA TYR A 486 120.84 -28.13 66.47
C TYR A 486 119.64 -28.41 65.57
N SER A 487 118.47 -27.86 65.90
CA SER A 487 117.21 -28.13 65.18
C SER A 487 116.63 -26.85 64.58
N ALA A 488 116.46 -26.84 63.25
CA ALA A 488 115.78 -25.77 62.51
C ALA A 488 114.45 -26.32 61.99
N LEU A 489 113.36 -26.02 62.70
CA LEU A 489 112.03 -26.59 62.46
C LEU A 489 111.17 -25.64 61.62
N THR A 490 111.65 -25.33 60.41
CA THR A 490 111.06 -24.30 59.54
C THR A 490 110.11 -24.92 58.51
N VAL A 491 108.91 -24.37 58.37
CA VAL A 491 108.00 -24.68 57.25
C VAL A 491 108.40 -23.80 56.07
N LEU A 492 109.29 -24.33 55.23
CA LEU A 492 110.06 -23.56 54.26
C LEU A 492 109.27 -23.25 52.98
N ARG A 493 108.88 -21.99 52.81
CA ARG A 493 108.82 -21.37 51.48
C ARG A 493 110.24 -21.05 50.99
N ARG A 494 110.35 -20.77 49.69
CA ARG A 494 111.61 -20.78 48.91
C ARG A 494 112.71 -19.85 49.43
N ASP A 495 112.32 -18.81 50.18
CA ASP A 495 113.12 -17.62 50.45
C ASP A 495 114.14 -17.78 51.60
N ILE A 496 114.06 -18.86 52.37
CA ILE A 496 114.83 -19.09 53.61
C ILE A 496 116.05 -20.03 53.38
N LEU A 497 116.25 -20.52 52.15
CA LEU A 497 117.41 -21.36 51.80
C LEU A 497 118.76 -20.67 52.06
N SER A 498 118.81 -19.33 52.04
CA SER A 498 119.98 -18.53 52.40
C SER A 498 120.29 -18.53 53.91
N GLU A 499 119.27 -18.44 54.77
CA GLU A 499 119.44 -18.39 56.23
C GLU A 499 119.81 -19.76 56.84
N LEU A 500 119.43 -20.86 56.17
CA LEU A 500 119.78 -22.23 56.55
C LEU A 500 121.19 -22.68 56.10
N LEU A 501 121.95 -21.79 55.44
CA LEU A 501 123.27 -22.07 54.86
C LEU A 501 124.41 -21.18 55.42
N CYS A 502 124.15 -20.42 56.48
CA CYS A 502 125.13 -19.62 57.24
C CYS A 502 125.50 -20.26 58.59
#